data_AF-A0A959TJL5-F1
#
_entry.id   AF-A0A959TJL5-F1
#
_cell.length_a   1.000
_cell.length_b   1.000
_cell.length_c   1.000
_cell.angle_alpha   90.00
_cell.angle_beta   90.00
_cell.angle_gamma   90.00
#
_symmetry.space_group_name_H-M   'P 1'
#
loop_
_entity.id
_entity.type
_entity.pdbx_description
1 polymer ?
#
loop_
_entity_poly.entity_id
_entity_poly.type
_entity_poly.pdbx_seq_one_letter_code
_entity_poly.pdbx_strand_id
1 'polypeptide(L)'
;GDHFYVFEDERDARQIATRRQQLQREQGIRTHKHITLDEIGRRLAIGDFQELNIIVKGDVDGSVEALTDSLLKLSTEQIKVNVIHKAVGPIAESDVLLATASDAIIIGFQVRPTPGARKLAESEEIDIRLYSIIYDAIEEIKQAMEGLLAPKITEKVTGTAEVRETFRISGVGTVAGCFVLDGTIHRNHKVRVIRDGIVIYTGELGSLKRFKDDVKEVKHGYECGLNVEKFNDIKVGDHIEAFEEVEEKRTLEG
;
A
#
# COMPACT_ATOMS: atom_id res chain seq x y z
N GLY A 1 -20.33 13.13 27.51
CA GLY A 1 -21.56 12.72 28.18
C GLY A 1 -22.42 13.95 28.33
N ASP A 2 -23.58 13.96 27.68
CA ASP A 2 -24.39 15.18 27.56
C ASP A 2 -25.29 15.42 28.77
N HIS A 3 -25.51 16.69 29.09
CA HIS A 3 -26.39 17.10 30.18
C HIS A 3 -27.84 17.11 29.70
N PHE A 4 -28.70 16.38 30.40
CA PHE A 4 -30.14 16.34 30.14
C PHE A 4 -30.85 17.45 30.92
N TYR A 5 -31.65 18.25 30.21
CA TYR A 5 -32.38 19.38 30.79
C TYR A 5 -33.88 19.19 30.57
N VAL A 6 -34.68 19.40 31.61
CA VAL A 6 -36.15 19.37 31.56
C VAL A 6 -36.65 20.80 31.36
N PHE A 7 -37.57 20.98 30.41
CA PHE A 7 -38.16 22.28 30.08
C PHE A 7 -39.68 22.22 30.24
N GLU A 8 -40.30 23.33 30.64
CA GLU A 8 -41.74 23.43 30.86
C GLU A 8 -42.53 23.71 29.56
N ASP A 9 -41.90 24.38 28.57
CA ASP A 9 -42.52 24.70 27.27
C ASP A 9 -41.75 24.02 26.11
N GLU A 10 -42.50 23.33 25.24
CA GLU A 10 -41.99 22.68 24.03
C GLU A 10 -41.32 23.67 23.07
N ARG A 11 -41.85 24.90 22.96
CA ARG A 11 -41.34 25.92 22.02
C ARG A 11 -39.93 26.36 22.37
N ASP A 12 -39.66 26.55 23.66
CA ASP A 12 -38.36 26.94 24.18
C ASP A 12 -37.34 25.80 24.01
N ALA A 13 -37.74 24.57 24.31
CA ALA A 13 -36.92 23.38 24.07
C ALA A 13 -36.51 23.27 22.58
N ARG A 14 -37.46 23.50 21.66
CA ARG A 14 -37.22 23.43 20.22
C ARG A 14 -36.30 24.55 19.71
N GLN A 15 -36.45 25.78 20.21
CA GLN A 15 -35.54 26.88 19.87
C GLN A 15 -34.11 26.63 20.36
N ILE A 16 -33.96 26.15 21.61
CA ILE A 16 -32.64 25.84 22.17
C ILE A 16 -31.98 24.69 21.40
N ALA A 17 -32.72 23.63 21.06
CA ALA A 17 -32.23 22.52 20.26
C ALA A 17 -31.76 22.98 18.87
N THR A 18 -32.57 23.82 18.20
CA THR A 18 -32.24 24.33 16.86
C THR A 18 -31.00 25.23 16.91
N ARG A 19 -30.88 26.11 17.91
CA ARG A 19 -29.71 26.95 18.13
C ARG A 19 -28.45 26.11 18.42
N ARG A 20 -28.56 25.06 19.23
CA ARG A 20 -27.43 24.14 19.49
C ARG A 20 -26.99 23.39 18.23
N GLN A 21 -27.94 22.86 17.46
CA GLN A 21 -27.64 22.18 16.20
C GLN A 21 -26.96 23.11 15.20
N GLN A 22 -27.39 24.36 15.13
CA GLN A 22 -26.75 25.38 14.29
C GLN A 22 -25.32 25.68 14.75
N LEU A 23 -25.10 25.88 16.05
CA LEU A 23 -23.76 26.10 16.61
C LEU A 23 -22.82 24.92 16.40
N GLN A 24 -23.31 23.68 16.58
CA GLN A 24 -22.52 22.47 16.29
C GLN A 24 -22.15 22.37 14.81
N ARG A 25 -23.08 22.70 13.91
CA ARG A 25 -22.81 22.73 12.46
C ARG A 25 -21.76 23.77 12.10
N GLU A 26 -21.84 24.96 12.69
CA GLU A 26 -20.84 26.03 12.48
C GLU A 26 -19.46 25.67 13.06
N GLN A 27 -19.42 25.00 14.22
CA GLN A 27 -18.16 24.52 14.81
C GLN A 27 -17.55 23.36 14.01
N GLY A 28 -18.36 22.42 13.52
CA GLY A 28 -17.90 21.32 12.67
C GLY A 28 -17.26 21.80 11.36
N ILE A 29 -17.82 22.86 10.75
CA ILE A 29 -17.25 23.49 9.55
C ILE A 29 -15.86 24.10 9.84
N ARG A 30 -15.62 24.61 11.06
CA ARG A 30 -14.33 25.22 11.44
C ARG A 30 -13.24 24.20 11.76
N THR A 31 -13.59 22.98 12.13
CA THR A 31 -12.61 21.91 12.49
C THR A 31 -12.10 21.12 11.29
N HIS A 32 -12.73 21.23 10.12
CA HIS A 32 -12.15 20.70 8.89
C HIS A 32 -10.97 21.58 8.49
N LYS A 33 -9.74 21.11 8.74
CA LYS A 33 -8.55 21.66 8.08
C LYS A 33 -8.81 21.58 6.58
N HIS A 34 -9.07 22.71 5.94
CA HIS A 34 -9.10 22.76 4.48
C HIS A 34 -7.73 22.29 4.00
N ILE A 35 -7.73 21.16 3.29
CA ILE A 35 -6.54 20.70 2.58
C ILE A 35 -6.21 21.83 1.59
N THR A 36 -5.05 22.43 1.77
CA THR A 36 -4.64 23.55 0.93
C THR A 36 -4.31 23.02 -0.47
N LEU A 37 -4.46 23.86 -1.50
CA LEU A 37 -4.05 23.50 -2.86
C LEU A 37 -2.58 23.07 -2.93
N ASP A 38 -1.72 23.64 -2.08
CA ASP A 38 -0.31 23.26 -1.96
C ASP A 38 -0.12 21.85 -1.36
N GLU A 39 -0.96 21.47 -0.40
CA GLU A 39 -0.94 20.13 0.22
C GLU A 39 -1.47 19.07 -0.74
N ILE A 40 -2.51 19.39 -1.53
CA ILE A 40 -3.00 18.53 -2.61
C ILE A 40 -1.93 18.40 -3.71
N GLY A 41 -1.29 19.50 -4.12
CA GLY A 41 -0.24 19.50 -5.14
C GLY A 41 0.99 18.68 -4.72
N ARG A 42 1.39 18.76 -3.45
CA ARG A 42 2.47 17.92 -2.89
C ARG A 42 2.10 16.44 -2.90
N ARG A 43 0.85 16.09 -2.55
CA ARG A 43 0.37 14.71 -2.52
C ARG A 43 0.21 14.10 -3.91
N LEU A 44 -0.29 14.87 -4.87
CA LEU A 44 -0.38 14.47 -6.28
C LEU A 44 1.01 14.26 -6.88
N ALA A 45 2.01 15.07 -6.50
CA ALA A 45 3.40 14.90 -6.95
C ALA A 45 4.07 13.62 -6.41
N ILE A 46 3.58 13.05 -5.31
CA ILE A 46 4.06 11.78 -4.74
C ILE A 46 3.52 10.56 -5.52
N GLY A 47 2.56 10.76 -6.43
CA GLY A 47 2.09 9.73 -7.38
C GLY A 47 1.23 8.61 -6.80
N ASP A 48 1.33 8.36 -5.48
CA ASP A 48 0.72 7.21 -4.79
C ASP A 48 -0.18 7.63 -3.60
N PHE A 49 -0.92 8.74 -3.71
CA PHE A 49 -1.89 9.14 -2.67
C PHE A 49 -3.28 8.56 -2.96
N GLN A 50 -3.83 7.81 -2.01
CA GLN A 50 -5.16 7.20 -2.11
C GLN A 50 -6.06 7.62 -0.95
N GLU A 51 -7.37 7.61 -1.20
CA GLU A 51 -8.38 7.87 -0.18
C GLU A 51 -9.25 6.64 0.01
N LEU A 52 -9.49 6.27 1.27
CA LEU A 52 -10.44 5.22 1.64
C LEU A 52 -11.64 5.86 2.32
N ASN A 53 -12.75 5.93 1.60
CA ASN A 53 -14.01 6.50 2.11
C ASN A 53 -14.80 5.43 2.85
N ILE A 54 -15.30 5.78 4.03
CA ILE A 54 -16.00 4.86 4.93
C ILE A 54 -17.27 5.51 5.47
N ILE A 55 -18.36 4.75 5.50
CA ILE A 55 -19.58 5.07 6.24
C ILE A 55 -19.63 4.19 7.49
N VAL A 56 -19.86 4.78 8.67
CA VAL A 56 -19.94 4.04 9.94
C VAL A 56 -21.36 4.08 10.49
N LYS A 57 -21.96 2.90 10.71
CA LYS A 57 -23.26 2.74 11.36
C LYS A 57 -23.09 1.94 12.63
N GLY A 58 -23.75 2.33 13.71
CA GLY A 58 -23.64 1.61 14.98
C GLY A 58 -24.91 1.64 15.81
N ASP A 59 -24.94 0.82 16.87
CA ASP A 59 -26.10 0.64 17.74
C ASP A 59 -26.30 1.81 18.71
N VAL A 60 -25.19 2.38 19.19
CA VAL A 60 -25.16 3.50 20.13
C VAL A 60 -24.11 4.53 19.73
N ASP A 61 -24.30 5.77 20.16
CA ASP A 61 -23.44 6.89 19.75
C ASP A 61 -21.97 6.70 20.17
N GLY A 62 -21.73 6.23 21.39
CA GLY A 62 -20.37 6.03 21.91
C GLY A 62 -19.55 4.98 21.16
N SER A 63 -20.19 3.94 20.61
CA SER A 63 -19.49 2.91 19.82
C SER A 63 -19.14 3.42 18.43
N VAL A 64 -20.06 4.18 17.81
CA VAL A 64 -19.82 4.87 16.54
C VAL A 64 -18.67 5.87 16.65
N GLU A 65 -18.63 6.66 17.73
CA GLU A 65 -17.56 7.64 17.97
C GLU A 65 -16.21 6.96 18.19
N ALA A 66 -16.14 5.98 19.08
CA ALA A 66 -14.90 5.25 19.37
C ALA A 66 -14.32 4.54 18.14
N LEU A 67 -15.18 3.92 17.32
CA LEU A 67 -14.77 3.28 16.08
C LEU A 67 -14.29 4.30 15.05
N THR A 68 -15.06 5.39 14.85
CA THR A 68 -14.69 6.47 13.92
C THR A 68 -13.30 7.04 14.24
N ASP A 69 -13.07 7.40 15.51
CA ASP A 69 -11.80 7.97 15.93
C ASP A 69 -10.62 7.01 15.74
N SER A 70 -10.87 5.71 15.94
CA SER A 70 -9.85 4.69 15.73
C SER A 70 -9.52 4.49 14.25
N LEU A 71 -10.54 4.49 13.38
CA LEU A 71 -10.35 4.36 11.92
C LEU A 71 -9.64 5.58 11.32
N LEU A 72 -9.98 6.79 11.75
CA LEU A 72 -9.33 8.01 11.27
C LEU A 72 -7.82 8.03 11.59
N LYS A 73 -7.43 7.47 12.76
CA LYS A 73 -6.02 7.34 13.17
C LYS A 73 -5.20 6.38 12.32
N LEU A 74 -5.84 5.53 11.51
CA LEU A 74 -5.13 4.65 10.57
C LEU A 74 -4.56 5.41 9.37
N SER A 75 -5.00 6.65 9.13
CA SER A 75 -4.51 7.46 8.01
C SER A 75 -2.98 7.61 8.04
N THR A 76 -2.36 7.43 6.89
CA THR A 76 -0.92 7.62 6.66
C THR A 76 -0.68 8.73 5.63
N GLU A 77 0.58 9.01 5.32
CA GLU A 77 0.93 9.96 4.27
C GLU A 77 0.50 9.50 2.87
N GLN A 78 0.33 8.19 2.67
CA GLN A 78 -0.02 7.59 1.39
C GLN A 78 -1.51 7.24 1.28
N ILE A 79 -2.15 6.83 2.38
CA ILE A 79 -3.58 6.49 2.38
C ILE A 79 -4.29 7.31 3.44
N LYS A 80 -5.26 8.10 3.02
CA LYS A 80 -6.10 8.87 3.93
C LYS A 80 -7.44 8.17 4.14
N VAL A 81 -7.76 7.86 5.40
CA VAL A 81 -9.06 7.33 5.78
C VAL A 81 -10.03 8.48 6.01
N ASN A 82 -11.14 8.48 5.27
CA ASN A 82 -12.18 9.50 5.38
C ASN A 82 -13.48 8.84 5.87
N VAL A 83 -14.00 9.27 7.02
CA VAL A 83 -15.35 8.88 7.44
C VAL A 83 -16.34 9.93 6.92
N ILE A 84 -17.02 9.61 5.81
CA ILE A 84 -17.90 10.55 5.09
C ILE A 84 -19.29 10.67 5.73
N HIS A 85 -19.72 9.62 6.44
CA HIS A 85 -20.97 9.63 7.20
C HIS A 85 -20.86 8.71 8.43
N LYS A 86 -21.38 9.18 9.56
CA LYS A 86 -21.53 8.37 10.76
C LYS A 86 -22.93 8.57 11.36
N ALA A 87 -23.60 7.49 11.73
CA ALA A 87 -24.95 7.56 12.30
C ALA A 87 -25.30 6.33 13.15
N VAL A 88 -26.22 6.51 14.08
CA VAL A 88 -26.79 5.44 14.90
C VAL A 88 -27.98 4.81 14.19
N GLY A 89 -28.09 3.48 14.26
CA GLY A 89 -29.19 2.70 13.71
C GLY A 89 -28.79 1.71 12.63
N PRO A 90 -29.76 0.93 12.10
CA PRO A 90 -29.51 -0.04 11.04
C PRO A 90 -29.01 0.63 9.76
N ILE A 91 -28.34 -0.15 8.90
CA ILE A 91 -27.88 0.33 7.59
C ILE A 91 -29.09 0.37 6.65
N ALA A 92 -29.40 1.55 6.14
CA ALA A 92 -30.53 1.81 5.27
C ALA A 92 -30.10 1.95 3.79
N GLU A 93 -31.07 1.93 2.88
CA GLU A 93 -30.82 2.09 1.43
C GLU A 93 -30.13 3.42 1.11
N SER A 94 -30.45 4.48 1.85
CA SER A 94 -29.79 5.78 1.71
C SER A 94 -28.30 5.75 2.03
N ASP A 95 -27.87 4.91 2.98
CA ASP A 95 -26.46 4.74 3.32
C ASP A 95 -25.72 4.05 2.15
N VAL A 96 -26.36 3.06 1.51
CA VAL A 96 -25.82 2.36 0.34
C VAL A 96 -25.72 3.31 -0.86
N LEU A 97 -26.75 4.11 -1.13
CA LEU A 97 -26.69 5.11 -2.21
C LEU A 97 -25.59 6.14 -2.00
N LEU A 98 -25.38 6.57 -0.75
CA LEU A 98 -24.29 7.49 -0.42
C LEU A 98 -22.93 6.83 -0.63
N ALA A 99 -22.80 5.56 -0.26
CA ALA A 99 -21.60 4.77 -0.50
C ALA A 99 -21.27 4.64 -1.99
N THR A 100 -22.26 4.31 -2.83
CA THR A 100 -22.11 4.25 -4.28
C THR A 100 -21.70 5.60 -4.87
N ALA A 101 -22.31 6.68 -4.42
CA ALA A 101 -21.99 8.02 -4.94
C ALA A 101 -20.60 8.53 -4.54
N SER A 102 -19.97 7.93 -3.53
CA SER A 102 -18.73 8.42 -2.92
C SER A 102 -17.59 7.40 -2.93
N ASP A 103 -17.75 6.29 -3.64
CA ASP A 103 -16.83 5.14 -3.63
C ASP A 103 -16.44 4.72 -2.20
N ALA A 104 -17.44 4.52 -1.33
CA ALA A 104 -17.21 4.21 0.07
C ALA A 104 -17.67 2.79 0.43
N ILE A 105 -16.99 2.21 1.42
CA ILE A 105 -17.45 0.98 2.08
C ILE A 105 -18.29 1.31 3.31
N ILE A 106 -19.14 0.37 3.74
CA ILE A 106 -19.99 0.55 4.92
C ILE A 106 -19.54 -0.39 6.04
N ILE A 107 -19.29 0.19 7.21
CA ILE A 107 -18.96 -0.53 8.44
C ILE A 107 -20.15 -0.45 9.40
N GLY A 108 -20.74 -1.60 9.72
CA GLY A 108 -21.80 -1.74 10.71
C GLY A 108 -21.29 -2.34 12.02
N PHE A 109 -21.38 -1.58 13.12
CA PHE A 109 -21.01 -2.05 14.45
C PHE A 109 -22.26 -2.41 15.28
N GLN A 110 -22.42 -3.69 15.62
CA GLN A 110 -23.61 -4.22 16.32
C GLN A 110 -24.96 -3.88 15.65
N VAL A 111 -24.94 -3.56 14.36
CA VAL A 111 -26.12 -3.27 13.55
C VAL A 111 -26.18 -4.18 12.33
N ARG A 112 -27.36 -4.28 11.72
CA ARG A 112 -27.59 -5.07 10.51
C ARG A 112 -28.15 -4.17 9.41
N PRO A 113 -27.90 -4.50 8.12
CA PRO A 113 -28.58 -3.84 7.03
C PRO A 113 -30.05 -4.28 6.96
N THR A 114 -30.91 -3.35 6.54
CA THR A 114 -32.29 -3.68 6.21
C THR A 114 -32.32 -4.61 4.99
N PRO A 115 -33.41 -5.38 4.78
CA PRO A 115 -33.52 -6.26 3.61
C PRO A 115 -33.37 -5.53 2.28
N GLY A 116 -33.86 -4.29 2.19
CA GLY A 116 -33.71 -3.45 1.00
C GLY A 116 -32.28 -2.97 0.81
N ALA A 117 -31.63 -2.48 1.88
CA ALA A 117 -30.23 -2.07 1.83
C ALA A 117 -29.29 -3.21 1.41
N ARG A 118 -29.52 -4.43 1.90
CA ARG A 118 -28.72 -5.60 1.51
C ARG A 118 -28.83 -5.89 0.02
N LYS A 119 -30.05 -5.94 -0.52
CA LYS A 119 -30.27 -6.19 -1.95
C LYS A 119 -29.64 -5.11 -2.82
N LEU A 120 -29.74 -3.85 -2.39
CA LEU A 120 -29.16 -2.73 -3.12
C LEU A 120 -27.63 -2.77 -3.08
N ALA A 121 -27.05 -3.14 -1.94
CA ALA A 121 -25.59 -3.27 -1.83
C ALA A 121 -25.05 -4.39 -2.72
N GLU A 122 -25.76 -5.51 -2.82
CA GLU A 122 -25.43 -6.60 -3.75
C GLU A 122 -25.51 -6.15 -5.22
N SER A 123 -26.50 -5.33 -5.60
CA SER A 123 -26.65 -4.86 -6.98
C SER A 123 -25.67 -3.76 -7.37
N GLU A 124 -25.32 -2.88 -6.42
CA GLU A 124 -24.39 -1.77 -6.62
C GLU A 124 -22.94 -2.13 -6.26
N GLU A 125 -22.68 -3.41 -5.94
CA GLU A 125 -21.36 -3.94 -5.54
C GLU A 125 -20.72 -3.20 -4.35
N ILE A 126 -21.55 -2.71 -3.42
CA ILE A 126 -21.10 -2.02 -2.22
C ILE A 126 -20.77 -3.03 -1.11
N ASP A 127 -19.54 -2.92 -0.60
CA ASP A 127 -19.09 -3.77 0.51
C ASP A 127 -19.67 -3.29 1.85
N ILE A 128 -20.40 -4.20 2.52
CA ILE A 128 -20.93 -4.00 3.87
C ILE A 128 -20.24 -4.98 4.82
N ARG A 129 -19.42 -4.43 5.71
CA ARG A 129 -18.71 -5.19 6.74
C ARG A 129 -19.37 -5.01 8.10
N LEU A 130 -19.61 -6.12 8.80
CA LEU A 130 -20.36 -6.13 10.06
C LEU A 130 -19.46 -6.64 11.19
N TYR A 131 -19.38 -5.86 12.26
CA TYR A 131 -18.51 -6.15 13.39
C TYR A 131 -19.26 -6.07 14.71
N SER A 132 -18.78 -6.86 15.67
CA SER A 132 -19.20 -6.78 17.07
C SER A 132 -18.06 -6.35 18.00
N ILE A 133 -16.83 -6.33 17.50
CA ILE A 133 -15.60 -5.99 18.23
C ILE A 133 -14.85 -4.92 17.43
N ILE A 134 -14.47 -3.83 18.10
CA ILE A 134 -13.84 -2.67 17.45
C ILE A 134 -12.47 -3.04 16.87
N TYR A 135 -11.69 -3.86 17.57
CA TYR A 135 -10.37 -4.29 17.12
C TYR A 135 -10.40 -5.08 15.82
N ASP A 136 -11.40 -5.94 15.64
CA ASP A 136 -11.57 -6.70 14.39
C ASP A 136 -11.81 -5.77 13.21
N ALA A 137 -12.63 -4.74 13.40
CA ALA A 137 -12.89 -3.73 12.37
C ALA A 137 -11.61 -2.94 12.02
N ILE A 138 -10.85 -2.53 13.02
CA ILE A 138 -9.59 -1.79 12.83
C ILE A 138 -8.59 -2.64 12.04
N GLU A 139 -8.43 -3.91 12.42
CA GLU A 139 -7.45 -4.81 11.81
C GLU A 139 -7.81 -5.13 10.36
N GLU A 140 -9.08 -5.42 10.06
CA GLU A 140 -9.50 -5.70 8.69
C GLU A 140 -9.36 -4.46 7.79
N ILE A 141 -9.69 -3.27 8.29
CA ILE A 141 -9.47 -2.04 7.53
C ILE A 141 -7.98 -1.77 7.30
N LYS A 142 -7.13 -2.04 8.29
CA LYS A 142 -5.68 -1.95 8.13
C LYS A 142 -5.20 -2.89 7.00
N GLN A 143 -5.67 -4.14 6.98
CA GLN A 143 -5.33 -5.09 5.92
C GLN A 143 -5.86 -4.68 4.54
N ALA A 144 -7.07 -4.11 4.47
CA ALA A 144 -7.61 -3.57 3.23
C ALA A 144 -6.76 -2.42 2.70
N MET A 145 -6.29 -1.52 3.59
CA MET A 145 -5.39 -0.44 3.24
C MET A 145 -4.03 -0.95 2.74
N GLU A 146 -3.50 -2.05 3.29
CA GLU A 146 -2.29 -2.69 2.75
C GLU A 146 -2.49 -3.20 1.32
N GLY A 147 -3.66 -3.74 1.01
CA GLY A 147 -4.03 -4.15 -0.34
C GLY A 147 -4.08 -2.99 -1.35
N LEU A 148 -4.27 -1.76 -0.88
CA LEU A 148 -4.23 -0.56 -1.73
C LEU A 148 -2.79 -0.08 -2.01
N LEU A 149 -1.80 -0.51 -1.23
CA LEU A 149 -0.41 -0.10 -1.44
C LEU A 149 0.20 -0.84 -2.63
N ALA A 150 0.81 -0.11 -3.56
CA ALA A 150 1.61 -0.70 -4.63
C ALA A 150 2.76 -1.53 -4.03
N PRO A 151 3.08 -2.72 -4.58
CA PRO A 151 4.18 -3.54 -4.08
C PRO A 151 5.50 -2.76 -4.17
N LYS A 152 6.34 -2.92 -3.16
CA LYS A 152 7.68 -2.33 -3.15
C LYS A 152 8.59 -3.24 -3.95
N ILE A 153 9.21 -2.70 -5.00
CA ILE A 153 10.26 -3.39 -5.71
C ILE A 153 11.52 -3.33 -4.85
N THR A 154 12.00 -4.48 -4.37
CA THR A 154 13.27 -4.60 -3.65
C THR A 154 14.25 -5.42 -4.48
N GLU A 155 15.54 -5.15 -4.31
CA GLU A 155 16.57 -5.94 -4.97
C GLU A 155 17.02 -7.06 -4.04
N LYS A 156 17.01 -8.28 -4.54
CA LYS A 156 17.50 -9.46 -3.84
C LYS A 156 18.72 -10.01 -4.55
N VAL A 157 19.87 -9.97 -3.87
CA VAL A 157 21.10 -10.60 -4.38
C VAL A 157 20.88 -12.11 -4.41
N THR A 158 21.13 -12.71 -5.57
CA THR A 158 20.92 -14.15 -5.80
C THR A 158 22.24 -14.91 -5.83
N GLY A 159 23.35 -14.27 -6.20
CA GLY A 159 24.66 -14.89 -6.18
C GLY A 159 25.78 -13.93 -6.52
N THR A 160 27.00 -14.32 -6.16
CA THR A 160 28.22 -13.55 -6.42
C THR A 160 29.24 -14.44 -7.10
N ALA A 161 29.94 -13.93 -8.12
CA ALA A 161 31.06 -14.61 -8.75
C ALA A 161 32.29 -13.72 -8.89
N GLU A 162 33.46 -14.32 -8.80
CA GLU A 162 34.74 -13.65 -8.99
C GLU A 162 35.24 -13.88 -10.42
N VAL A 163 35.68 -12.80 -11.08
CA VAL A 163 36.30 -12.88 -12.40
C VAL A 163 37.74 -13.34 -12.26
N ARG A 164 38.06 -14.50 -12.83
CA ARG A 164 39.41 -15.07 -12.80
C ARG A 164 40.16 -14.89 -14.12
N GLU A 165 39.42 -14.86 -15.22
CA GLU A 165 39.99 -14.69 -16.56
C GLU A 165 39.06 -13.81 -17.42
N THR A 166 39.61 -13.17 -18.45
CA THR A 166 38.84 -12.36 -19.39
C THR A 166 39.25 -12.69 -20.82
N PHE A 167 38.26 -12.94 -21.67
CA PHE A 167 38.43 -13.25 -23.09
C PHE A 167 37.78 -12.17 -23.93
N ARG A 168 38.39 -11.79 -25.05
CA ARG A 168 37.78 -10.85 -25.99
C ARG A 168 37.31 -11.61 -27.23
N ILE A 169 36.01 -11.61 -27.47
CA ILE A 169 35.39 -12.30 -28.60
C ILE A 169 34.84 -11.25 -29.57
N SER A 170 35.27 -11.33 -30.83
CA SER A 170 34.78 -10.46 -31.90
C SER A 170 33.26 -10.56 -32.04
N GLY A 171 32.56 -9.43 -31.98
CA GLY A 171 31.09 -9.34 -32.09
C GLY A 171 30.32 -9.51 -30.78
N VAL A 172 30.90 -10.13 -29.75
CA VAL A 172 30.26 -10.33 -28.43
C VAL A 172 30.81 -9.36 -27.37
N GLY A 173 32.10 -9.01 -27.48
CA GLY A 173 32.77 -8.14 -26.51
C GLY A 173 33.65 -8.91 -25.53
N THR A 174 33.79 -8.38 -24.31
CA THR A 174 34.55 -9.02 -23.23
C THR A 174 33.69 -10.06 -22.53
N VAL A 175 34.17 -11.31 -22.50
CA VAL A 175 33.59 -12.42 -21.74
C VAL A 175 34.47 -12.71 -20.55
N ALA A 176 33.89 -12.68 -19.36
CA ALA A 176 34.55 -13.00 -18.10
C ALA A 176 34.41 -14.50 -17.80
N GLY A 177 35.53 -15.17 -17.57
CA GLY A 177 35.58 -16.49 -16.93
C GLY A 177 35.52 -16.31 -15.42
N CYS A 178 34.42 -16.76 -14.83
CA CYS A 178 34.07 -16.49 -13.45
C CYS A 178 33.91 -17.78 -12.62
N PHE A 179 34.20 -17.69 -11.33
CA PHE A 179 33.91 -18.73 -10.35
C PHE A 179 32.85 -18.25 -9.38
N VAL A 180 31.73 -18.97 -9.24
CA VAL A 180 30.64 -18.58 -8.36
C VAL A 180 31.02 -18.80 -6.90
N LEU A 181 31.18 -17.70 -6.15
CA LEU A 181 31.59 -17.64 -4.75
C LEU A 181 30.44 -17.84 -3.77
N ASP A 182 29.23 -17.43 -4.14
CA ASP A 182 28.03 -17.63 -3.32
C ASP A 182 26.76 -17.62 -4.16
N GLY A 183 25.72 -18.29 -3.67
CA GLY A 183 24.40 -18.29 -4.28
C GLY A 183 24.32 -18.92 -5.68
N THR A 184 23.46 -18.37 -6.54
CA THR A 184 23.20 -18.82 -7.91
C THR A 184 23.06 -17.62 -8.85
N ILE A 185 23.76 -17.68 -9.99
CA ILE A 185 23.64 -16.70 -11.06
C ILE A 185 22.65 -17.23 -12.09
N HIS A 186 21.57 -16.49 -12.34
CA HIS A 186 20.61 -16.82 -13.39
C HIS A 186 20.78 -15.89 -14.60
N ARG A 187 20.50 -16.42 -15.79
CA ARG A 187 20.66 -15.70 -17.06
C ARG A 187 19.81 -14.43 -17.17
N ASN A 188 18.64 -14.42 -16.53
CA ASN A 188 17.65 -13.35 -16.58
C ASN A 188 17.81 -12.31 -15.46
N HIS A 189 18.87 -12.38 -14.65
CA HIS A 189 19.09 -11.44 -13.56
C HIS A 189 19.85 -10.20 -14.02
N LYS A 190 19.67 -9.10 -13.29
CA LYS A 190 20.54 -7.93 -13.38
C LYS A 190 21.85 -8.23 -12.66
N VAL A 191 22.91 -7.53 -13.04
CA VAL A 191 24.24 -7.71 -12.47
C VAL A 191 24.90 -6.39 -12.16
N ARG A 192 25.71 -6.39 -11.11
CA ARG A 192 26.64 -5.32 -10.77
C ARG A 192 28.06 -5.83 -10.93
N VAL A 193 28.88 -5.03 -11.57
CA VAL A 193 30.33 -5.21 -11.59
C VAL A 193 30.91 -4.38 -10.47
N ILE A 194 31.65 -5.03 -9.58
CA ILE A 194 32.22 -4.44 -8.37
C ILE A 194 33.73 -4.60 -8.44
N ARG A 195 34.46 -3.50 -8.27
CA ARG A 195 35.93 -3.46 -8.25
C ARG A 195 36.38 -2.73 -7.00
N ASP A 196 37.24 -3.37 -6.21
CA ASP A 196 37.73 -2.83 -4.94
C ASP A 196 36.61 -2.37 -3.97
N GLY A 197 35.47 -3.08 -3.99
CA GLY A 197 34.29 -2.77 -3.17
C GLY A 197 33.39 -1.66 -3.71
N ILE A 198 33.68 -1.10 -4.89
CA ILE A 198 32.89 -0.03 -5.52
C ILE A 198 32.15 -0.58 -6.73
N VAL A 199 30.86 -0.30 -6.84
CA VAL A 199 30.07 -0.63 -8.03
C VAL A 199 30.53 0.25 -9.19
N ILE A 200 31.14 -0.37 -10.21
CA ILE A 200 31.63 0.33 -11.41
C ILE A 200 30.59 0.32 -12.54
N TYR A 201 29.69 -0.67 -12.53
CA TYR A 201 28.62 -0.77 -13.52
C TYR A 201 27.44 -1.58 -12.99
N THR A 202 26.23 -1.19 -13.36
CA THR A 202 25.00 -1.93 -13.13
C THR A 202 24.28 -2.10 -14.46
N GLY A 203 23.87 -3.32 -14.80
CA GLY A 203 23.16 -3.60 -16.04
C GLY A 203 22.59 -5.00 -16.10
N GLU A 204 22.29 -5.46 -17.31
CA GLU A 204 21.73 -6.79 -17.54
C GLU A 204 22.82 -7.81 -17.89
N LEU A 205 22.59 -9.08 -17.53
CA LEU A 205 23.48 -10.18 -17.90
C LEU A 205 23.24 -10.55 -19.38
N GLY A 206 24.24 -10.35 -20.24
CA GLY A 206 24.11 -10.58 -21.67
C GLY A 206 24.11 -12.05 -22.06
N SER A 207 24.97 -12.85 -21.42
CA SER A 207 25.01 -14.29 -21.62
C SER A 207 25.56 -15.00 -20.39
N LEU A 208 25.14 -16.26 -20.24
CA LEU A 208 25.60 -17.15 -19.20
C LEU A 208 25.84 -18.52 -19.82
N LYS A 209 27.09 -18.96 -19.76
CA LYS A 209 27.55 -20.20 -20.36
C LYS A 209 28.33 -21.03 -19.36
N ARG A 210 28.23 -22.35 -19.47
CA ARG A 210 29.22 -23.26 -18.87
C ARG A 210 29.95 -23.96 -19.99
N PHE A 211 31.28 -23.84 -19.99
CA PHE A 211 32.12 -24.26 -21.10
C PHE A 211 31.68 -23.59 -22.41
N LYS A 212 30.98 -24.31 -23.30
CA LYS A 212 30.48 -23.78 -24.57
C LYS A 212 28.96 -23.66 -24.62
N ASP A 213 28.26 -24.22 -23.64
CA ASP A 213 26.81 -24.37 -23.65
C ASP A 213 26.14 -23.22 -22.90
N ASP A 214 25.08 -22.68 -23.50
CA ASP A 214 24.19 -21.72 -22.83
C ASP A 214 23.43 -22.42 -21.71
N VAL A 215 23.45 -21.83 -20.52
CA VAL A 215 22.77 -22.36 -19.35
C VAL A 215 21.80 -21.35 -18.77
N LYS A 216 20.78 -21.84 -18.07
CA LYS A 216 19.80 -20.99 -17.37
C LYS A 216 20.33 -20.44 -16.07
N GLU A 217 21.12 -21.24 -15.35
CA GLU A 217 21.65 -20.91 -14.04
C GLU A 217 23.01 -21.58 -13.79
N VAL A 218 23.81 -20.98 -12.92
CA VAL A 218 25.06 -21.55 -12.41
C VAL A 218 25.12 -21.36 -10.90
N LYS A 219 25.30 -22.46 -10.18
CA LYS A 219 25.31 -22.50 -8.72
C LYS A 219 26.71 -22.26 -8.16
N HIS A 220 26.77 -21.90 -6.89
CA HIS A 220 27.96 -21.85 -6.07
C HIS A 220 28.89 -23.05 -6.29
N GLY A 221 30.20 -22.78 -6.37
CA GLY A 221 31.24 -23.80 -6.53
C GLY A 221 31.50 -24.23 -7.97
N TYR A 222 30.79 -23.68 -8.95
CA TYR A 222 31.00 -23.96 -10.37
C TYR A 222 31.60 -22.76 -11.12
N GLU A 223 32.34 -23.08 -12.18
CA GLU A 223 32.82 -22.11 -13.16
C GLU A 223 31.77 -21.81 -14.23
N CYS A 224 31.78 -20.57 -14.70
CA CYS A 224 30.94 -20.08 -15.79
C CYS A 224 31.65 -19.01 -16.62
N GLY A 225 31.19 -18.83 -17.86
CA GLY A 225 31.51 -17.69 -18.70
C GLY A 225 30.32 -16.76 -18.79
N LEU A 226 30.52 -15.47 -18.60
CA LEU A 226 29.47 -14.47 -18.72
C LEU A 226 29.95 -13.18 -19.39
N ASN A 227 29.04 -12.40 -19.95
CA ASN A 227 29.29 -11.02 -20.33
C ASN A 227 28.16 -10.14 -19.82
N VAL A 228 28.47 -8.87 -19.59
CA VAL A 228 27.49 -7.87 -19.15
C VAL A 228 27.06 -7.06 -20.36
N GLU A 229 25.75 -6.86 -20.54
CA GLU A 229 25.26 -6.07 -21.67
C GLU A 229 25.81 -4.66 -21.64
N LYS A 230 26.21 -4.14 -22.80
CA LYS A 230 26.72 -2.77 -22.99
C LYS A 230 27.91 -2.40 -22.11
N PHE A 231 28.60 -3.38 -21.50
CA PHE A 231 29.76 -3.16 -20.66
C PHE A 231 30.90 -4.14 -20.99
N ASN A 232 32.09 -3.59 -21.30
CA ASN A 232 33.24 -4.37 -21.76
C ASN A 232 34.49 -4.22 -20.87
N ASP A 233 34.50 -3.31 -19.89
CA ASP A 233 35.67 -3.09 -19.00
C ASP A 233 35.63 -4.03 -17.78
N ILE A 234 35.43 -5.32 -18.02
CA ILE A 234 35.53 -6.35 -16.97
C ILE A 234 37.00 -6.77 -16.84
N LYS A 235 37.52 -6.83 -15.61
CA LYS A 235 38.90 -7.18 -15.31
C LYS A 235 38.97 -8.36 -14.35
N VAL A 236 40.10 -9.07 -14.38
CA VAL A 236 40.43 -10.10 -13.39
C VAL A 236 40.46 -9.46 -12.00
N GLY A 237 39.82 -10.12 -11.03
CA GLY A 237 39.63 -9.62 -9.66
C GLY A 237 38.32 -8.86 -9.44
N ASP A 238 37.59 -8.51 -10.50
CA ASP A 238 36.25 -7.93 -10.36
C ASP A 238 35.28 -8.98 -9.77
N HIS A 239 34.30 -8.50 -9.02
CA HIS A 239 33.19 -9.31 -8.52
C HIS A 239 31.92 -8.98 -9.30
N ILE A 240 31.19 -10.01 -9.68
CA ILE A 240 29.90 -9.91 -10.35
C ILE A 240 28.83 -10.32 -9.35
N GLU A 241 28.03 -9.36 -8.91
CA GLU A 241 26.88 -9.58 -8.03
C GLU A 241 25.62 -9.65 -8.90
N ALA A 242 24.95 -10.81 -8.92
CA ALA A 242 23.68 -10.99 -9.60
C ALA A 242 22.52 -10.74 -8.64
N PHE A 243 21.52 -10.01 -9.08
CA PHE A 243 20.34 -9.69 -8.30
C PHE A 243 19.07 -9.71 -9.15
N GLU A 244 17.95 -10.01 -8.51
CA GLU A 244 16.62 -9.91 -9.08
C GLU A 244 15.83 -8.79 -8.39
N GLU A 245 14.91 -8.17 -9.13
CA GLU A 245 13.91 -7.26 -8.58
C GLU A 245 12.71 -8.09 -8.14
N VAL A 246 12.42 -8.09 -6.83
CA VAL A 246 11.30 -8.82 -6.23
C VAL A 246 10.23 -7.82 -5.83
N GLU A 247 8.99 -8.10 -6.21
CA GLU A 247 7.83 -7.38 -5.70
C GLU A 247 7.48 -7.88 -4.29
N GLU A 248 7.79 -7.07 -3.28
CA GLU A 248 7.37 -7.33 -1.91
C GLU A 248 6.07 -6.57 -1.60
N LYS A 249 5.08 -7.29 -1.05
CA LYS A 249 3.85 -6.66 -0.55
C LYS A 249 4.22 -5.70 0.58
N ARG A 250 3.73 -4.47 0.50
CA ARG A 250 3.93 -3.48 1.54
C ARG A 250 2.93 -3.72 2.67
N THR A 251 3.42 -3.68 3.89
CA THR A 251 2.60 -3.63 5.09
C THR A 251 2.56 -2.21 5.63
N LEU A 252 1.49 -1.87 6.34
CA LEU A 252 1.40 -0.64 7.10
C LEU A 252 2.18 -0.87 8.40
N GLU A 253 3.47 -0.54 8.40
CA GLU A 253 4.25 -0.46 9.63
C GLU A 253 3.57 0.54 10.59
N GLY A 254 3.35 0.10 11.83
CA GLY A 254 2.54 0.79 12.84
C GLY A 254 3.26 1.92 13.56
#